data_AF-A0A5E5PPJ2-F1
#
_entry.id   AF-A0A5E5PPJ2-F1
#
_cell.length_a   1.000
_cell.length_b   1.000
_cell.length_c   1.000
_cell.angle_alpha   90.00
_cell.angle_beta   90.00
_cell.angle_gamma   90.00
#
_symmetry.space_group_name_H-M   'P 1'
#
loop_
_entity.id
_entity.type
_entity.pdbx_description
1 polymer ?
#
loop_
_entity_poly.entity_id
_entity_poly.type
_entity_poly.pdbx_seq_one_letter_code
_entity_poly.pdbx_strand_id
1 'polypeptide(L)'
;MKKANNTTNFKIDIKAFVIGVLVFGLLGITNTAIANQNSTIDNYNDRHTPQGRKQAGKRGTYKKDIHVWVYTSAFAKRFGMPQQWIDNDLKGAEALAYRLDLDVYGTKCGYFSDVESCRPSTACVVDMYIDDKADLPWNTKRRFDSRYGNKSISVLIPQDINDEPGWGGRAIKRGQEYKLGLDVVYVSGSKIPLNNYHLLEYDRDIYKNLDYISGSMTCDSFGKSRDIKIEIDKPALRKDGSIKYNYGSLAHSITVPNSFMERIETYDKAQYEPNSLFKALRGRLSTTTKPKSSE
;
A
#
# COMPACT_ATOMS: atom_id res chain seq x y z
N MET A 1 -73.05 -52.88 -31.64
CA MET A 1 -72.71 -51.74 -30.76
C MET A 1 -71.41 -51.12 -31.27
N LYS A 2 -71.41 -49.78 -31.34
CA LYS A 2 -70.36 -48.85 -31.82
C LYS A 2 -68.96 -49.23 -31.29
N LYS A 3 -67.80 -48.96 -31.91
CA LYS A 3 -67.25 -48.45 -33.20
C LYS A 3 -65.72 -48.73 -33.05
N ALA A 4 -65.02 -49.41 -33.96
CA ALA A 4 -64.15 -48.86 -35.01
C ALA A 4 -63.36 -47.58 -34.59
N ASN A 5 -62.09 -47.34 -34.91
CA ASN A 5 -61.07 -48.02 -35.70
C ASN A 5 -59.75 -47.22 -35.51
N ASN A 6 -58.63 -47.93 -35.46
CA ASN A 6 -57.39 -47.74 -36.23
C ASN A 6 -56.68 -46.36 -36.39
N THR A 7 -55.38 -46.40 -36.03
CA THR A 7 -54.17 -45.90 -36.74
C THR A 7 -54.03 -44.40 -37.09
N THR A 8 -53.02 -43.72 -36.55
CA THR A 8 -51.62 -43.56 -37.06
C THR A 8 -51.00 -42.18 -36.69
N ASN A 9 -49.69 -42.20 -36.38
CA ASN A 9 -48.66 -41.17 -36.63
C ASN A 9 -48.57 -39.85 -35.84
N PHE A 10 -47.51 -39.80 -35.02
CA PHE A 10 -46.35 -38.87 -35.09
C PHE A 10 -46.60 -37.40 -35.48
N LYS A 11 -46.55 -36.52 -34.47
CA LYS A 11 -45.68 -35.33 -34.34
C LYS A 11 -46.14 -34.55 -33.10
N ILE A 12 -45.30 -34.50 -32.06
CA ILE A 12 -45.56 -33.73 -30.85
C ILE A 12 -44.80 -32.41 -30.99
N ASP A 13 -45.55 -31.32 -31.09
CA ASP A 13 -45.03 -29.97 -30.94
C ASP A 13 -45.98 -29.13 -30.07
N ILE A 14 -45.41 -28.68 -28.95
CA ILE A 14 -45.61 -27.42 -28.19
C ILE A 14 -47.04 -27.07 -27.68
N LYS A 15 -47.23 -27.09 -26.35
CA LYS A 15 -47.28 -25.88 -25.49
C LYS A 15 -47.82 -26.15 -24.07
N ALA A 16 -47.15 -25.50 -23.12
CA ALA A 16 -47.59 -25.07 -21.79
C ALA A 16 -47.74 -26.15 -20.69
N PHE A 17 -46.63 -26.42 -20.00
CA PHE A 17 -46.68 -26.92 -18.62
C PHE A 17 -46.12 -25.84 -17.69
N VAL A 18 -47.00 -25.27 -16.87
CA VAL A 18 -46.66 -24.34 -15.79
C VAL A 18 -46.16 -25.18 -14.61
N ILE A 19 -44.87 -25.12 -14.32
CA ILE A 19 -44.32 -25.59 -13.03
C ILE A 19 -43.64 -24.42 -12.34
N GLY A 20 -43.96 -24.30 -11.05
CA GLY A 20 -43.59 -23.24 -10.14
C GLY A 20 -42.12 -22.82 -10.18
N VAL A 21 -41.97 -21.50 -10.14
CA VAL A 21 -40.71 -20.79 -9.95
C VAL A 21 -40.25 -20.99 -8.50
N LEU A 22 -39.26 -21.86 -8.31
CA LEU A 22 -38.39 -21.89 -7.13
C LEU A 22 -37.18 -21.00 -7.46
N VAL A 23 -37.26 -19.71 -7.12
CA VAL A 23 -36.11 -18.78 -7.21
C VAL A 23 -35.14 -19.12 -6.07
N PHE A 24 -34.32 -20.15 -6.24
CA PHE A 24 -32.97 -20.14 -5.66
C PHE A 24 -32.08 -19.39 -6.63
N GLY A 25 -32.13 -18.06 -6.53
CA GLY A 25 -31.18 -17.17 -7.20
C GLY A 25 -29.82 -17.37 -6.57
N LEU A 26 -29.04 -18.28 -7.13
CA LEU A 26 -27.59 -18.18 -7.20
C LEU A 26 -27.26 -16.81 -7.78
N LEU A 27 -27.07 -15.80 -6.91
CA LEU A 27 -26.30 -14.62 -7.24
C LEU A 27 -24.83 -15.07 -7.37
N GLY A 28 -24.56 -15.70 -8.50
CA GLY A 28 -23.20 -15.80 -9.02
C GLY A 28 -22.68 -14.38 -9.16
N ILE A 29 -21.71 -14.06 -8.31
CA ILE A 29 -20.93 -12.84 -8.40
C ILE A 29 -20.18 -12.93 -9.73
N THR A 30 -20.74 -12.41 -10.81
CA THR A 30 -19.97 -12.14 -12.02
C THR A 30 -19.12 -10.92 -11.72
N ASN A 31 -17.98 -11.14 -11.05
CA ASN A 31 -16.85 -10.24 -11.13
C ASN A 31 -16.34 -10.30 -12.57
N THR A 32 -17.00 -9.58 -13.48
CA THR A 32 -16.40 -9.21 -14.74
C THR A 32 -15.35 -8.16 -14.41
N ALA A 33 -14.16 -8.62 -14.08
CA ALA A 33 -12.96 -7.84 -14.24
C ALA A 33 -12.93 -7.40 -15.72
N ILE A 34 -13.26 -6.14 -15.98
CA ILE A 34 -13.01 -5.53 -17.28
C ILE A 34 -11.48 -5.45 -17.37
N ALA A 35 -10.88 -6.48 -17.97
CA ALA A 35 -9.50 -6.49 -18.37
C ALA A 35 -9.32 -5.35 -19.40
N ASN A 36 -8.57 -4.32 -19.02
CA ASN A 36 -8.24 -3.22 -19.90
C ASN A 36 -7.32 -3.77 -21.00
N GLN A 37 -7.86 -3.99 -22.19
CA GLN A 37 -7.32 -4.89 -23.22
C GLN A 37 -6.30 -4.30 -24.20
N ASN A 38 -5.62 -3.19 -23.88
CA ASN A 38 -4.71 -2.54 -24.86
C ASN A 38 -3.26 -2.31 -24.40
N SER A 39 -2.81 -2.94 -23.32
CA SER A 39 -1.39 -2.89 -22.94
C SER A 39 -0.69 -4.21 -23.32
N THR A 40 0.38 -4.11 -24.11
CA THR A 40 1.33 -5.22 -24.33
C THR A 40 2.27 -5.43 -23.13
N ILE A 41 2.18 -4.57 -22.12
CA ILE A 41 2.96 -4.63 -20.88
C ILE A 41 2.14 -5.37 -19.83
N ASP A 42 2.79 -6.32 -19.16
CA ASP A 42 2.20 -7.12 -18.08
C ASP A 42 1.48 -6.24 -17.04
N ASN A 43 0.17 -6.45 -16.89
CA ASN A 43 -0.59 -5.76 -15.86
C ASN A 43 -0.15 -6.21 -14.45
N TYR A 44 -0.49 -5.42 -13.42
CA TYR A 44 -0.08 -5.70 -12.04
C TYR A 44 -0.42 -7.12 -11.56
N ASN A 45 -1.62 -7.62 -11.86
CA ASN A 45 -2.09 -8.92 -11.34
C ASN A 45 -1.28 -10.07 -11.90
N ASP A 46 -0.88 -9.99 -13.17
CA ASP A 46 -0.03 -10.98 -13.84
C ASP A 46 1.38 -11.01 -13.26
N ARG A 47 1.78 -10.01 -12.47
CA ARG A 47 3.11 -9.92 -11.86
C ARG A 47 3.08 -10.32 -10.40
N HIS A 48 2.09 -9.85 -9.65
CA HIS A 48 2.11 -9.84 -8.19
C HIS A 48 1.03 -10.69 -7.51
N THR A 49 0.13 -11.33 -8.27
CA THR A 49 -0.92 -12.19 -7.68
C THR A 49 -0.82 -13.64 -8.14
N PRO A 50 -1.14 -14.63 -7.28
CA PRO A 50 -1.18 -16.03 -7.71
C PRO A 50 -2.17 -16.27 -8.85
N GLN A 51 -3.37 -15.67 -8.77
CA GLN A 51 -4.46 -15.86 -9.72
C GLN A 51 -4.11 -15.28 -11.09
N GLY A 52 -3.66 -14.02 -11.14
CA GLY A 52 -3.26 -13.38 -12.40
C GLY A 52 -2.09 -14.10 -13.06
N ARG A 53 -1.08 -14.51 -12.29
CA ARG A 53 0.04 -15.32 -12.83
C ARG A 53 -0.40 -16.64 -13.43
N LYS A 54 -1.33 -17.36 -12.77
CA LYS A 54 -1.90 -18.60 -13.30
C LYS A 54 -2.64 -18.37 -14.61
N GLN A 55 -3.46 -17.32 -14.67
CA GLN A 55 -4.21 -16.94 -15.87
C GLN A 55 -3.29 -16.54 -17.03
N ALA A 56 -2.21 -15.81 -16.74
CA ALA A 56 -1.20 -15.41 -17.72
C ALA A 56 -0.20 -16.53 -18.09
N GLY A 57 -0.38 -17.75 -17.59
CA GLY A 57 0.51 -18.88 -17.90
C GLY A 57 1.93 -18.76 -17.33
N LYS A 58 2.18 -17.85 -16.39
CA LYS A 58 3.51 -17.60 -15.83
C LYS A 58 3.89 -18.63 -14.78
N ARG A 59 5.13 -19.12 -14.86
CA ARG A 59 5.71 -20.12 -13.94
C ARG A 59 6.81 -19.49 -13.07
N GLY A 60 7.26 -20.21 -12.05
CA GLY A 60 8.36 -19.80 -11.17
C GLY A 60 7.97 -18.91 -9.99
N THR A 61 8.96 -18.50 -9.22
CA THR A 61 8.80 -17.59 -8.07
C THR A 61 8.44 -16.18 -8.56
N TYR A 62 7.78 -15.41 -7.70
CA TYR A 62 7.47 -14.01 -7.97
C TYR A 62 7.52 -13.20 -6.68
N LYS A 63 7.82 -11.91 -6.80
CA LYS A 63 7.77 -10.98 -5.69
C LYS A 63 6.31 -10.64 -5.39
N LYS A 64 5.81 -11.09 -4.25
CA LYS A 64 4.51 -10.68 -3.74
C LYS A 64 4.57 -9.20 -3.36
N ASP A 65 3.57 -8.44 -3.78
CA ASP A 65 3.38 -7.10 -3.26
C ASP A 65 2.81 -7.18 -1.83
N ILE A 66 3.47 -6.53 -0.88
CA ILE A 66 3.10 -6.49 0.54
C ILE A 66 2.42 -5.18 0.94
N HIS A 67 2.31 -4.22 0.02
CA HIS A 67 1.81 -2.90 0.33
C HIS A 67 0.28 -2.87 0.30
N VAL A 68 -0.29 -2.11 1.23
CA VAL A 68 -1.67 -1.64 1.15
C VAL A 68 -1.66 -0.36 0.34
N TRP A 69 -2.50 -0.28 -0.69
CA TRP A 69 -2.50 0.84 -1.62
C TRP A 69 -3.76 1.70 -1.52
N VAL A 70 -3.58 2.98 -1.87
CA VAL A 70 -4.62 3.87 -2.38
C VAL A 70 -4.03 4.77 -3.45
N TYR A 71 -4.79 5.06 -4.50
CA TYR A 71 -4.32 5.93 -5.58
C TYR A 71 -5.44 6.53 -6.40
N THR A 72 -5.07 7.49 -7.25
CA THR A 72 -5.96 8.08 -8.26
C THR A 72 -6.14 7.16 -9.46
N SER A 73 -7.22 7.37 -10.23
CA SER A 73 -7.44 6.66 -11.50
C SER A 73 -6.32 6.89 -12.52
N ALA A 74 -5.72 8.09 -12.52
CA ALA A 74 -4.62 8.43 -13.41
C ALA A 74 -3.37 7.60 -13.09
N PHE A 75 -3.01 7.50 -11.81
CA PHE A 75 -1.92 6.66 -11.34
C PHE A 75 -2.18 5.18 -11.66
N ALA A 76 -3.41 4.70 -11.43
CA ALA A 76 -3.79 3.33 -11.75
C ALA A 76 -3.62 3.00 -13.24
N LYS A 77 -4.05 3.90 -14.12
CA LYS A 77 -3.89 3.77 -15.57
C LYS A 77 -2.41 3.80 -15.97
N ARG A 78 -1.64 4.75 -15.42
CA ARG A 78 -0.22 4.94 -15.70
C ARG A 78 0.62 3.70 -15.40
N PHE A 79 0.35 3.01 -14.30
CA PHE A 79 1.15 1.87 -13.84
C PHE A 79 0.45 0.50 -13.93
N GLY A 80 -0.74 0.45 -14.56
CA GLY A 80 -1.50 -0.79 -14.73
C GLY A 80 -1.97 -1.40 -13.41
N MET A 81 -2.31 -0.57 -12.43
CA MET A 81 -2.70 -0.98 -11.07
C MET A 81 -4.19 -1.36 -10.99
N PRO A 82 -4.60 -2.25 -10.06
CA PRO A 82 -5.98 -2.70 -9.91
C PRO A 82 -7.01 -1.62 -9.57
N GLN A 83 -8.19 -1.63 -10.20
CA GLN A 83 -9.21 -0.59 -9.95
C GLN A 83 -9.73 -0.55 -8.50
N GLN A 84 -9.67 -1.66 -7.76
CA GLN A 84 -10.18 -1.80 -6.39
C GLN A 84 -9.50 -0.92 -5.33
N TRP A 85 -8.32 -0.34 -5.62
CA TRP A 85 -7.63 0.56 -4.68
C TRP A 85 -7.69 2.02 -5.12
N ILE A 86 -8.46 2.32 -6.17
CA ILE A 86 -8.75 3.70 -6.54
C ILE A 86 -9.66 4.32 -5.49
N ASP A 87 -9.28 5.50 -5.02
CA ASP A 87 -10.12 6.30 -4.16
C ASP A 87 -9.96 7.79 -4.53
N ASN A 88 -11.07 8.40 -4.97
CA ASN A 88 -11.06 9.79 -5.43
C ASN A 88 -11.01 10.80 -4.28
N ASP A 89 -11.21 10.35 -3.03
CA ASP A 89 -11.04 11.19 -1.84
C ASP A 89 -9.55 11.44 -1.53
N LEU A 90 -8.63 10.71 -2.18
CA LEU A 90 -7.21 11.00 -2.09
C LEU A 90 -6.93 12.33 -2.78
N LYS A 91 -6.51 13.34 -2.01
CA LYS A 91 -6.11 14.66 -2.51
C LYS A 91 -4.68 14.95 -2.12
N GLY A 92 -3.95 15.66 -2.98
CA GLY A 92 -2.56 16.03 -2.75
C GLY A 92 -1.55 14.91 -3.02
N ALA A 93 -1.96 13.69 -3.34
CA ALA A 93 -1.03 12.64 -3.79
C ALA A 93 -1.65 11.87 -4.95
N GLU A 94 -0.80 11.36 -5.84
CA GLU A 94 -1.23 10.44 -6.88
C GLU A 94 -1.43 9.02 -6.34
N ALA A 95 -0.64 8.64 -5.33
CA ALA A 95 -0.74 7.36 -4.64
C ALA A 95 -0.11 7.39 -3.24
N LEU A 96 -0.58 6.49 -2.37
CA LEU A 96 0.05 6.14 -1.10
C LEU A 96 0.18 4.62 -1.02
N ALA A 97 1.28 4.15 -0.44
CA ALA A 97 1.53 2.74 -0.18
C ALA A 97 1.98 2.53 1.27
N TYR A 98 1.25 1.72 2.03
CA TYR A 98 1.58 1.41 3.42
C TYR A 98 2.14 -0.01 3.54
N ARG A 99 3.15 -0.22 4.40
CA ARG A 99 3.65 -1.55 4.75
C ARG A 99 4.14 -1.64 6.19
N LEU A 100 4.15 -2.86 6.73
CA LEU A 100 5.04 -3.22 7.83
C LEU A 100 6.39 -3.66 7.25
N ASP A 101 7.44 -2.99 7.67
CA ASP A 101 8.82 -3.27 7.30
C ASP A 101 9.60 -3.71 8.55
N LEU A 102 10.23 -4.88 8.47
CA LEU A 102 10.99 -5.47 9.57
C LEU A 102 12.51 -5.24 9.42
N ASP A 103 12.92 -4.64 8.30
CA ASP A 103 14.32 -4.46 7.94
C ASP A 103 14.80 -3.03 8.24
N VAL A 104 13.91 -2.02 8.26
CA VAL A 104 14.25 -0.58 8.50
C VAL A 104 15.22 -0.41 9.66
N TYR A 105 14.86 -0.97 10.81
CA TYR A 105 15.61 -0.79 12.05
C TYR A 105 16.47 -1.99 12.42
N GLY A 106 16.42 -3.04 11.60
CA GLY A 106 17.11 -4.32 11.81
C GLY A 106 16.65 -5.08 13.05
N THR A 107 17.38 -6.15 13.38
CA THR A 107 17.17 -6.93 14.60
C THR A 107 17.77 -6.20 15.81
N LYS A 108 16.99 -6.10 16.89
CA LYS A 108 17.44 -5.62 18.21
C LYS A 108 17.36 -6.76 19.21
N CYS A 109 18.27 -6.78 20.19
CA CYS A 109 18.32 -7.75 21.27
C CYS A 109 18.28 -7.06 22.63
N GLY A 110 18.16 -7.81 23.73
CA GLY A 110 18.07 -7.23 25.08
C GLY A 110 16.64 -6.92 25.53
N TYR A 111 15.62 -7.42 24.83
CA TYR A 111 14.25 -7.17 25.22
C TYR A 111 13.93 -7.80 26.58
N PHE A 112 13.20 -7.07 27.42
CA PHE A 112 12.73 -7.54 28.73
C PHE A 112 13.89 -8.04 29.64
N SER A 113 15.03 -7.34 29.60
CA SER A 113 16.26 -7.65 30.35
C SER A 113 16.88 -9.01 30.01
N ASP A 114 16.54 -9.60 28.87
CA ASP A 114 17.13 -10.82 28.35
C ASP A 114 17.97 -10.49 27.11
N VAL A 115 19.29 -10.59 27.25
CA VAL A 115 20.27 -10.24 26.20
C VAL A 115 20.16 -11.12 24.96
N GLU A 116 19.71 -12.36 25.12
CA GLU A 116 19.50 -13.31 24.02
C GLU A 116 18.14 -13.11 23.34
N SER A 117 17.26 -12.29 23.92
CA SER A 117 15.95 -12.00 23.35
C SER A 117 16.08 -11.03 22.17
N CYS A 118 16.29 -11.59 20.99
CA CYS A 118 16.42 -10.88 19.73
C CYS A 118 15.14 -10.92 18.90
N ARG A 119 14.80 -9.80 18.25
CA ARG A 119 13.68 -9.70 17.29
C ARG A 119 13.88 -8.56 16.29
N PRO A 120 13.29 -8.66 15.09
CA PRO A 120 13.19 -7.53 14.18
C PRO A 120 12.45 -6.36 14.83
N SER A 121 12.94 -5.15 14.63
CA SER A 121 12.26 -3.93 15.04
C SER A 121 11.28 -3.51 13.94
N THR A 122 10.02 -3.36 14.31
CA THR A 122 8.93 -3.02 13.39
C THR A 122 8.99 -1.56 12.98
N ALA A 123 8.88 -1.29 11.68
CA ALA A 123 8.64 0.03 11.13
C ALA A 123 7.39 -0.01 10.27
N CYS A 124 6.43 0.85 10.55
CA CYS A 124 5.29 1.05 9.67
C CYS A 124 5.64 2.18 8.73
N VAL A 125 5.66 1.91 7.43
CA VAL A 125 6.17 2.85 6.42
C VAL A 125 5.04 3.25 5.51
N VAL A 126 4.93 4.55 5.24
CA VAL A 126 4.11 5.09 4.15
C VAL A 126 5.04 5.64 3.09
N ASP A 127 4.84 5.17 1.87
CA ASP A 127 5.40 5.75 0.67
C ASP A 127 4.34 6.66 0.03
N MET A 128 4.76 7.83 -0.43
CA MET A 128 3.93 8.86 -1.02
C MET A 128 4.44 9.19 -2.42
N TYR A 129 3.49 9.27 -3.35
CA TYR A 129 3.75 9.65 -4.73
C TYR A 129 3.03 10.97 -5.02
N ILE A 130 3.80 12.03 -5.31
CA ILE A 130 3.29 13.39 -5.37
C ILE A 130 3.67 14.00 -6.72
N ASP A 131 2.73 14.71 -7.35
CA ASP A 131 2.98 15.47 -8.58
C ASP A 131 4.06 16.54 -8.30
N ASP A 132 5.08 16.61 -9.15
CA ASP A 132 6.22 17.52 -8.99
C ASP A 132 5.85 19.00 -8.97
N LYS A 133 4.65 19.36 -9.47
CA LYS A 133 4.08 20.71 -9.38
C LYS A 133 3.80 21.16 -7.94
N ALA A 134 3.82 20.24 -6.97
CA ALA A 134 3.73 20.59 -5.55
C ALA A 134 4.93 21.43 -5.06
N ASP A 135 6.01 21.54 -5.84
CA ASP A 135 7.24 22.31 -5.51
C ASP A 135 7.74 22.00 -4.10
N LEU A 136 7.85 20.70 -3.79
CA LEU A 136 8.28 20.24 -2.49
C LEU A 136 9.72 20.71 -2.19
N PRO A 137 10.03 21.00 -0.91
CA PRO A 137 11.31 21.59 -0.54
C PRO A 137 12.50 20.70 -0.96
N TRP A 138 13.42 21.28 -1.73
CA TRP A 138 14.58 20.56 -2.23
C TRP A 138 15.85 21.41 -2.17
N ASN A 139 16.72 21.13 -1.20
CA ASN A 139 17.90 21.93 -0.87
C ASN A 139 19.22 21.33 -1.40
N THR A 140 19.15 20.48 -2.42
CA THR A 140 20.33 19.87 -3.05
C THR A 140 20.24 19.96 -4.56
N LYS A 141 21.38 19.94 -5.25
CA LYS A 141 21.43 19.85 -6.73
C LYS A 141 21.25 18.43 -7.25
N ARG A 142 21.27 17.43 -6.35
CA ARG A 142 21.02 16.02 -6.71
C ARG A 142 19.53 15.80 -6.91
N ARG A 143 19.13 14.64 -7.43
CA ARG A 143 17.71 14.24 -7.53
C ARG A 143 17.34 13.12 -6.56
N PHE A 144 18.31 12.55 -5.87
CA PHE A 144 18.15 11.32 -5.10
C PHE A 144 18.93 11.39 -3.79
N ASP A 145 18.36 10.81 -2.74
CA ASP A 145 18.92 10.88 -1.38
C ASP A 145 19.45 9.54 -0.88
N SER A 146 18.75 8.43 -1.14
CA SER A 146 19.04 7.18 -0.44
C SER A 146 18.79 5.91 -1.25
N ARG A 147 19.34 4.79 -0.75
CA ARG A 147 18.98 3.43 -1.14
C ARG A 147 18.49 2.71 0.12
N TYR A 148 17.31 3.11 0.60
CA TYR A 148 16.62 2.35 1.64
C TYR A 148 16.03 1.04 1.05
N GLY A 149 15.68 0.05 1.88
CA GLY A 149 15.41 -1.36 1.56
C GLY A 149 14.19 -1.67 0.67
N ASN A 150 13.18 -2.36 1.21
CA ASN A 150 11.97 -2.75 0.46
C ASN A 150 11.16 -1.51 0.09
N LYS A 151 10.76 -1.37 -1.18
CA LYS A 151 10.05 -0.18 -1.68
C LYS A 151 8.83 -0.53 -2.52
N SER A 152 7.78 0.27 -2.38
CA SER A 152 6.60 0.21 -3.24
C SER A 152 6.92 0.55 -4.69
N ILE A 153 7.92 1.39 -4.94
CA ILE A 153 8.36 1.75 -6.30
C ILE A 153 8.75 0.53 -7.15
N SER A 154 9.20 -0.56 -6.51
CA SER A 154 9.64 -1.77 -7.19
C SER A 154 8.51 -2.59 -7.83
N VAL A 155 7.24 -2.29 -7.51
CA VAL A 155 6.09 -2.95 -8.14
C VAL A 155 5.47 -2.12 -9.28
N LEU A 156 5.93 -0.87 -9.45
CA LEU A 156 5.44 0.01 -10.50
C LEU A 156 6.09 -0.34 -11.83
N ILE A 157 5.26 -0.53 -12.85
CA ILE A 157 5.71 -0.67 -14.24
C ILE A 157 4.81 0.24 -15.10
N PRO A 158 5.39 1.25 -15.75
CA PRO A 158 4.64 2.17 -16.59
C PRO A 158 4.01 1.41 -17.76
N GLN A 159 2.81 1.83 -18.16
CA GLN A 159 2.09 1.28 -19.30
C GLN A 159 2.44 1.99 -20.61
N ASP A 160 3.12 3.14 -20.53
CA ASP A 160 3.78 3.80 -21.66
C ASP A 160 5.28 3.47 -21.61
N ILE A 161 5.80 2.92 -22.70
CA ILE A 161 7.23 2.58 -22.83
C ILE A 161 8.14 3.81 -22.72
N ASN A 162 7.63 5.00 -23.05
CA ASN A 162 8.39 6.24 -22.98
C ASN A 162 8.41 6.87 -21.58
N ASP A 163 7.63 6.32 -20.64
CA ASP A 163 7.60 6.77 -19.25
C ASP A 163 8.68 6.04 -18.45
N GLU A 164 9.94 6.29 -18.80
CA GLU A 164 11.09 5.59 -18.23
C GLU A 164 11.34 5.99 -16.76
N PRO A 165 11.76 5.04 -15.91
CA PRO A 165 12.12 5.34 -14.53
C PRO A 165 13.38 6.21 -14.44
N GLY A 166 13.28 7.35 -13.77
CA GLY A 166 14.39 8.29 -13.56
C GLY A 166 15.51 7.76 -12.65
N TRP A 167 15.25 6.67 -11.92
CA TRP A 167 16.20 6.11 -10.96
C TRP A 167 17.31 5.23 -11.56
N GLY A 168 17.29 4.94 -12.86
CA GLY A 168 18.36 4.19 -13.53
C GLY A 168 19.73 4.90 -13.46
N GLY A 169 19.73 6.24 -13.36
CA GLY A 169 20.93 7.09 -13.31
C GLY A 169 21.51 7.34 -11.90
N ARG A 170 21.16 6.53 -10.88
CA ARG A 170 21.57 6.75 -9.47
C ARG A 170 23.10 6.71 -9.26
N ALA A 171 23.75 7.88 -9.26
CA ALA A 171 25.09 8.07 -8.71
C ALA A 171 25.03 8.65 -7.29
N ILE A 172 24.59 7.85 -6.31
CA ILE A 172 24.74 8.22 -4.89
C ILE A 172 26.02 7.59 -4.33
N LYS A 173 26.85 8.39 -3.64
CA LYS A 173 27.93 7.85 -2.82
C LYS A 173 27.29 7.19 -1.60
N ARG A 174 27.54 5.89 -1.39
CA ARG A 174 27.04 5.13 -0.24
C ARG A 174 27.50 5.81 1.06
N GLY A 175 26.59 5.97 2.03
CA GLY A 175 26.89 6.51 3.36
C GLY A 175 26.90 8.04 3.49
N GLN A 176 26.44 8.79 2.47
CA GLN A 176 26.27 10.22 2.55
C GLN A 176 24.79 10.56 2.77
N GLU A 177 24.47 11.20 3.89
CA GLU A 177 23.15 11.75 4.22
C GLU A 177 23.07 13.16 3.62
N TYR A 178 22.06 13.45 2.80
CA TYR A 178 21.89 14.78 2.21
C TYR A 178 20.83 15.55 2.99
N LYS A 179 21.10 16.83 3.25
CA LYS A 179 20.11 17.77 3.79
C LYS A 179 19.16 18.15 2.67
N LEU A 180 18.12 17.36 2.45
CA LEU A 180 17.17 17.55 1.35
C LEU A 180 16.27 18.77 1.53
N GLY A 181 16.15 19.28 2.76
CA GLY A 181 15.19 20.34 3.08
C GLY A 181 13.79 19.81 3.35
N LEU A 182 13.60 18.50 3.38
CA LEU A 182 12.35 17.82 3.75
C LEU A 182 12.51 17.10 5.10
N ASP A 183 12.97 17.79 6.13
CA ASP A 183 13.18 17.14 7.44
C ASP A 183 11.94 17.24 8.34
N VAL A 184 10.85 17.85 7.84
CA VAL A 184 9.62 18.11 8.59
C VAL A 184 8.41 17.68 7.77
N VAL A 185 7.80 16.57 8.17
CA VAL A 185 6.53 16.07 7.64
C VAL A 185 5.60 15.82 8.84
N TYR A 186 4.51 16.57 8.90
CA TYR A 186 3.53 16.46 9.97
C TYR A 186 2.39 15.55 9.54
N VAL A 187 1.99 14.63 10.41
CA VAL A 187 0.85 13.75 10.19
C VAL A 187 -0.13 13.99 11.33
N SER A 188 -1.36 14.37 10.99
CA SER A 188 -2.43 14.64 11.94
C SER A 188 -3.67 13.82 11.64
N GLY A 189 -4.49 13.59 12.65
CA GLY A 189 -5.74 12.82 12.54
C GLY A 189 -6.70 13.13 13.69
N SER A 190 -7.92 12.62 13.59
CA SER A 190 -9.03 12.88 14.52
C SER A 190 -8.79 12.48 15.98
N LYS A 191 -7.83 11.59 16.28
CA LYS A 191 -7.64 11.06 17.63
C LYS A 191 -6.37 11.57 18.33
N ILE A 192 -5.24 11.74 17.64
CA ILE A 192 -3.93 12.17 18.20
C ILE A 192 -3.06 12.80 17.09
N PRO A 193 -2.18 13.78 17.37
CA PRO A 193 -1.09 14.15 16.45
C PRO A 193 -0.15 12.96 16.24
N LEU A 194 -0.03 12.46 15.02
CA LEU A 194 0.76 11.28 14.65
C LEU A 194 2.21 11.65 14.30
N ASN A 195 2.72 12.75 14.87
CA ASN A 195 3.92 13.57 14.59
C ASN A 195 5.27 12.88 14.29
N ASN A 196 5.31 11.55 14.17
CA ASN A 196 6.51 10.74 13.99
C ASN A 196 6.67 10.26 12.54
N TYR A 197 6.48 11.10 11.53
CA TYR A 197 6.90 10.73 10.18
C TYR A 197 8.40 10.95 10.05
N HIS A 198 9.16 9.87 10.17
CA HIS A 198 10.62 9.90 10.03
C HIS A 198 10.97 9.60 8.58
N LEU A 199 11.54 10.60 7.91
CA LEU A 199 11.95 10.45 6.51
C LEU A 199 12.99 9.33 6.37
N LEU A 200 12.74 8.42 5.43
CA LEU A 200 13.65 7.34 5.06
C LEU A 200 14.30 7.57 3.69
N GLU A 201 13.55 8.11 2.74
CA GLU A 201 14.01 8.44 1.39
C GLU A 201 13.13 9.53 0.80
N TYR A 202 13.74 10.45 0.07
CA TYR A 202 13.02 11.37 -0.79
C TYR A 202 13.78 11.54 -2.11
N ASP A 203 13.13 11.12 -3.19
CA ASP A 203 13.64 11.16 -4.55
C ASP A 203 12.70 12.03 -5.39
N ARG A 204 13.28 12.91 -6.22
CA ARG A 204 12.55 13.70 -7.21
C ARG A 204 12.60 13.06 -8.58
N ASP A 205 11.54 13.25 -9.36
CA ASP A 205 11.45 12.74 -10.73
C ASP A 205 11.75 11.23 -10.82
N ILE A 206 11.21 10.42 -9.90
CA ILE A 206 11.37 8.97 -9.97
C ILE A 206 10.74 8.39 -11.25
N TYR A 207 9.69 9.03 -11.70
CA TYR A 207 9.19 9.03 -13.06
C TYR A 207 8.97 10.49 -13.45
N LYS A 208 8.74 10.76 -14.74
CA LYS A 208 8.45 12.13 -15.18
C LYS A 208 7.29 12.72 -14.36
N ASN A 209 7.53 13.90 -13.77
CA ASN A 209 6.58 14.67 -12.96
C ASN A 209 6.10 13.98 -11.68
N LEU A 210 6.86 13.00 -11.15
CA LEU A 210 6.47 12.23 -9.99
C LEU A 210 7.59 12.18 -8.96
N ASP A 211 7.35 12.83 -7.83
CA ASP A 211 8.20 12.80 -6.65
C ASP A 211 7.80 11.64 -5.73
N TYR A 212 8.77 11.08 -5.01
CA TYR A 212 8.60 9.94 -4.11
C TYR A 212 9.16 10.24 -2.73
N ILE A 213 8.33 10.13 -1.70
CA ILE A 213 8.72 10.29 -0.31
C ILE A 213 8.39 9.02 0.44
N SER A 214 9.34 8.45 1.17
CA SER A 214 9.15 7.29 2.04
C SER A 214 9.52 7.66 3.47
N GLY A 215 8.73 7.22 4.43
CA GLY A 215 8.98 7.50 5.83
C GLY A 215 8.27 6.57 6.76
N SER A 216 8.93 6.26 7.88
CA SER A 216 8.35 5.44 8.92
C SER A 216 7.48 6.28 9.85
N MET A 217 6.52 5.62 10.47
CA MET A 217 5.57 6.18 11.41
C MET A 217 5.27 5.20 12.53
N THR A 218 4.61 5.71 13.56
CA THR A 218 4.17 4.87 14.67
C THR A 218 3.10 3.89 14.19
N CYS A 219 3.40 2.60 14.29
CA CYS A 219 2.47 1.52 14.01
C CYS A 219 1.21 1.57 14.90
N ASP A 220 0.13 0.89 14.47
CA ASP A 220 -1.16 0.74 15.16
C ASP A 220 -1.98 2.03 15.30
N SER A 221 -1.39 3.08 15.89
CA SER A 221 -2.06 4.38 16.07
C SER A 221 -2.43 5.02 14.73
N PHE A 222 -1.59 4.84 13.71
CA PHE A 222 -1.87 5.29 12.36
C PHE A 222 -3.13 4.61 11.79
N GLY A 223 -3.15 3.27 11.72
CA GLY A 223 -4.29 2.52 11.17
C GLY A 223 -5.64 2.76 11.87
N LYS A 224 -5.63 3.03 13.19
CA LYS A 224 -6.83 3.30 13.99
C LYS A 224 -7.36 4.74 13.91
N SER A 225 -6.61 5.62 13.25
CA SER A 225 -6.96 7.03 13.11
C SER A 225 -7.79 7.26 11.83
N ARG A 226 -8.53 8.37 11.80
CA ARG A 226 -9.41 8.78 10.69
C ARG A 226 -9.23 10.26 10.40
N ASP A 227 -9.68 10.68 9.22
CA ASP A 227 -9.57 12.05 8.72
C ASP A 227 -8.11 12.52 8.72
N ILE A 228 -7.24 11.63 8.25
CA ILE A 228 -5.80 11.83 8.28
C ILE A 228 -5.43 12.93 7.27
N LYS A 229 -4.61 13.87 7.74
CA LYS A 229 -3.93 14.86 6.92
C LYS A 229 -2.43 14.73 7.08
N ILE A 230 -1.72 14.77 5.96
CA ILE A 230 -0.26 14.87 5.93
C ILE A 230 0.08 16.27 5.44
N GLU A 231 0.85 17.01 6.21
CA GLU A 231 1.26 18.38 5.93
C GLU A 231 2.77 18.42 5.81
N ILE A 232 3.25 18.95 4.69
CA ILE A 232 4.66 19.12 4.40
C ILE A 232 4.93 20.61 4.42
N ASP A 233 5.83 21.04 5.29
CA ASP A 233 6.23 22.43 5.42
C ASP A 233 7.47 22.73 4.57
N LYS A 234 7.50 23.92 3.98
CA LYS A 234 8.69 24.52 3.40
C LYS A 234 9.50 25.17 4.51
N PRO A 235 10.63 24.59 4.95
CA PRO A 235 11.39 25.16 6.04
C PRO A 235 12.10 26.45 5.61
N ALA A 236 12.20 27.41 6.52
CA ALA A 236 13.19 28.47 6.38
C ALA A 236 14.59 27.88 6.59
N LEU A 237 15.53 28.19 5.69
CA LEU A 237 16.90 27.70 5.79
C LEU A 237 17.83 28.72 6.47
N ARG A 238 18.81 28.24 7.22
CA ARG A 238 19.96 29.03 7.68
C ARG A 238 20.98 29.16 6.53
N LYS A 239 21.94 30.08 6.70
CA LYS A 239 23.02 30.31 5.73
C LYS A 239 23.88 29.07 5.46
N ASP A 240 23.96 28.15 6.43
CA ASP A 240 24.69 26.88 6.34
C ASP A 240 23.85 25.74 5.72
N GLY A 241 22.63 26.04 5.25
CA GLY A 241 21.70 25.08 4.68
C GLY A 241 20.95 24.22 5.71
N SER A 242 21.10 24.46 7.02
CA SER A 242 20.30 23.77 8.04
C SER A 242 18.89 24.36 8.17
N ILE A 243 17.92 23.54 8.61
CA ILE A 243 16.53 23.96 8.81
C ILE A 243 16.35 24.81 10.07
N LYS A 244 15.66 25.93 9.93
CA LYS A 244 15.07 26.69 11.05
C LYS A 244 13.70 26.11 11.37
N TYR A 245 13.65 25.24 12.39
CA TYR A 245 12.40 24.66 12.89
C TYR A 245 11.40 25.74 13.33
N ASN A 246 10.11 25.50 13.11
CA ASN A 246 8.98 26.38 13.45
C ASN A 246 8.87 27.71 12.67
N TYR A 247 9.71 27.91 11.65
CA TYR A 247 9.63 29.07 10.73
C TYR A 247 9.23 28.64 9.32
N GLY A 248 8.71 27.42 9.17
CA GLY A 248 8.22 26.91 7.90
C GLY A 248 6.80 27.39 7.59
N SER A 249 6.44 27.30 6.31
CA SER A 249 5.07 27.51 5.84
C SER A 249 4.58 26.26 5.14
N LEU A 250 3.30 25.92 5.28
CA LEU A 250 2.70 24.79 4.58
C LEU A 250 3.01 24.85 3.08
N ALA A 251 3.78 23.88 2.59
CA ALA A 251 4.10 23.72 1.17
C ALA A 251 3.03 22.90 0.48
N HIS A 252 2.58 21.83 1.16
CA HIS A 252 1.73 20.83 0.54
C HIS A 252 0.91 20.08 1.57
N SER A 253 -0.30 19.68 1.20
CA SER A 253 -1.19 18.89 2.04
C SER A 253 -1.78 17.71 1.29
N ILE A 254 -1.81 16.56 1.96
CA ILE A 254 -2.44 15.33 1.49
C ILE A 254 -3.62 15.02 2.40
N THR A 255 -4.79 14.80 1.79
CA THR A 255 -5.96 14.23 2.47
C THR A 255 -6.00 12.75 2.19
N VAL A 256 -5.97 11.93 3.24
CA VAL A 256 -5.91 10.48 3.14
C VAL A 256 -7.30 9.88 3.32
N PRO A 257 -7.80 9.05 2.39
CA PRO A 257 -9.14 8.48 2.49
C PRO A 257 -9.33 7.56 3.68
N ASN A 258 -10.49 7.63 4.34
CA ASN A 258 -10.83 6.72 5.42
C ASN A 258 -10.90 5.25 4.96
N SER A 259 -11.29 5.00 3.70
CA SER A 259 -11.29 3.65 3.12
C SER A 259 -9.89 3.02 3.11
N PHE A 260 -8.85 3.83 2.89
CA PHE A 260 -7.47 3.38 2.94
C PHE A 260 -7.04 3.07 4.38
N MET A 261 -7.40 3.95 5.32
CA MET A 261 -7.11 3.74 6.74
C MET A 261 -7.76 2.48 7.30
N GLU A 262 -8.98 2.12 6.85
CA GLU A 262 -9.64 0.86 7.21
C GLU A 262 -8.90 -0.38 6.70
N ARG A 263 -8.37 -0.32 5.47
CA ARG A 263 -7.51 -1.39 4.93
C ARG A 263 -6.22 -1.52 5.72
N ILE A 264 -5.61 -0.40 6.12
CA ILE A 264 -4.44 -0.38 7.00
C ILE A 264 -4.76 -1.00 8.35
N GLU A 265 -5.88 -0.63 8.99
CA GLU A 265 -6.27 -1.21 10.28
C GLU A 265 -6.42 -2.74 10.20
N THR A 266 -7.03 -3.23 9.12
CA THR A 266 -7.17 -4.66 8.86
C THR A 266 -5.81 -5.33 8.66
N TYR A 267 -4.93 -4.68 7.89
CA TYR A 267 -3.57 -5.16 7.66
C TYR A 267 -2.75 -5.18 8.94
N ASP A 268 -2.82 -4.14 9.78
CA ASP A 268 -2.09 -4.04 11.04
C ASP A 268 -2.51 -5.13 12.02
N LYS A 269 -3.81 -5.43 12.13
CA LYS A 269 -4.29 -6.57 12.93
C LYS A 269 -3.69 -7.90 12.46
N ALA A 270 -3.51 -8.07 11.16
CA ALA A 270 -2.99 -9.31 10.58
C ALA A 270 -1.46 -9.40 10.60
N GLN A 271 -0.75 -8.28 10.41
CA GLN A 271 0.69 -8.26 10.17
C GLN A 271 1.46 -7.60 11.33
N TYR A 272 0.99 -6.47 11.86
CA TYR A 272 1.68 -5.76 12.92
C TYR A 272 1.40 -6.35 14.30
N GLU A 273 0.15 -6.55 14.70
CA GLU A 273 -0.21 -7.00 16.06
C GLU A 273 0.53 -8.29 16.49
N PRO A 274 0.65 -9.35 15.64
CA PRO A 274 1.41 -10.55 15.98
C PRO A 274 2.91 -10.28 16.19
N ASN A 275 3.43 -9.27 15.48
CA ASN A 275 4.84 -8.86 15.49
C ASN A 275 5.10 -7.65 16.41
N SER A 276 4.14 -7.24 17.23
CA SER A 276 4.26 -6.05 18.09
C SER A 276 5.05 -6.32 19.37
N LEU A 277 5.68 -5.28 19.94
CA LEU A 277 6.35 -5.40 21.24
C LEU A 277 5.35 -5.72 22.36
N PHE A 278 4.17 -5.13 22.28
CA PHE A 278 3.11 -5.31 23.26
C PHE A 278 2.57 -6.75 23.29
N LYS A 279 2.40 -7.41 22.14
CA LYS A 279 2.00 -8.82 22.09
C LYS A 279 3.03 -9.73 22.75
N ALA A 280 4.31 -9.51 22.49
CA ALA A 280 5.40 -10.27 23.11
C ALA A 280 5.44 -10.06 24.63
N LEU A 281 5.30 -8.81 25.09
CA LEU A 281 5.24 -8.48 26.51
C LEU A 281 4.06 -9.20 27.20
N ARG A 282 2.86 -9.13 26.62
CA ARG A 282 1.67 -9.81 27.15
C ARG A 282 1.88 -11.32 27.25
N GLY A 283 2.50 -11.92 26.22
CA GLY A 283 2.86 -13.34 26.23
C GLY A 283 3.75 -13.69 27.42
N ARG A 284 4.81 -12.91 27.66
CA ARG A 284 5.73 -13.14 28.79
C ARG A 284 5.07 -12.93 30.15
N LEU A 285 4.23 -11.92 30.30
CA LEU A 285 3.49 -11.69 31.55
C LEU A 285 2.54 -12.85 31.86
N SER A 286 1.85 -13.38 30.84
CA SER A 286 0.93 -14.51 31.01
C SER A 286 1.60 -15.83 31.40
N THR A 287 2.86 -16.05 31.02
CA THR A 287 3.63 -17.23 31.42
C THR A 287 4.19 -17.12 32.83
N THR A 288 4.44 -15.90 33.33
CA THR A 288 4.91 -15.67 34.71
C THR A 288 3.79 -15.79 35.74
N THR A 289 2.52 -15.64 35.35
CA THR A 289 1.38 -15.72 36.28
C THR A 289 0.81 -17.13 36.46
N LYS A 290 1.29 -18.15 35.73
CA LYS A 290 0.93 -19.55 36.04
C LYS A 290 1.70 -19.98 37.28
N PRO A 291 1.03 -20.31 38.41
CA PRO A 291 1.72 -20.91 39.54
C PRO A 291 2.37 -22.21 39.06
N LYS A 292 3.62 -22.46 39.44
CA LYS A 292 4.10 -23.83 39.50
C LYS A 292 3.14 -24.55 40.45
N SER A 293 2.29 -25.43 39.92
CA SER A 293 1.64 -26.43 40.77
C SER A 293 2.77 -27.23 41.39
N SER A 294 2.94 -27.06 42.69
CA SER A 294 3.84 -27.81 43.54
C SER A 294 3.55 -29.31 43.40
N GLU A 295 4.55 -30.06 42.94
CA GLU A 295 4.77 -31.46 43.36
C GLU A 295 5.40 -31.46 44.76
#